data_AF-A0A957GN24-F1
#
_entry.id   AF-A0A957GN24-F1
#
_cell.length_a   1.000
_cell.length_b   1.000
_cell.length_c   1.000
_cell.angle_alpha   90.00
_cell.angle_beta   90.00
_cell.angle_gamma   90.00
#
_symmetry.space_group_name_H-M   'P 1'
#
loop_
_entity.id
_entity.type
_entity.pdbx_description
1 polymer ?
#
loop_
_entity_poly.entity_id
_entity_poly.type
_entity_poly.pdbx_seq_one_letter_code
_entity_poly.pdbx_strand_id
1 'polypeptide(L)'
;EEPDISVIGYATTQEQARQKAPQADVVLLDTGWSDSETLELTQWIARSQPKTHILITGIEKHAPEKILMYVEAGADGYVPKEVSVGDLLENIRAVREEKALFPPEMVAKLIARVNELADMCADQEQIANAIRGLTPRERDVLDLVTDGLSNQEIGDKLHIEVGTVKNHVHKILHKLDVSSRDEAAEIYMRAQAAKSDDI
;
A
#
# COMPACT_ATOMS: atom_id res chain seq x y z
N GLU A 1 16.79 36.91 -2.18
CA GLU A 1 15.56 36.78 -2.98
C GLU A 1 15.80 35.65 -3.97
N GLU A 2 14.85 34.74 -4.10
CA GLU A 2 14.94 33.59 -5.02
C GLU A 2 13.99 33.86 -6.20
N PRO A 3 14.48 34.16 -7.41
CA PRO A 3 13.64 34.58 -8.52
C PRO A 3 12.74 33.47 -9.08
N ASP A 4 13.08 32.21 -8.79
CA ASP A 4 12.40 31.00 -9.26
C ASP A 4 11.38 30.43 -8.27
N ILE A 5 11.30 30.98 -7.05
CA ILE A 5 10.45 30.48 -5.96
C ILE A 5 9.61 31.63 -5.40
N SER A 6 8.29 31.46 -5.40
CA SER A 6 7.33 32.39 -4.79
C SER A 6 6.43 31.67 -3.80
N VAL A 7 6.29 32.20 -2.58
CA VAL A 7 5.34 31.67 -1.59
C VAL A 7 3.94 32.20 -1.91
N ILE A 8 3.07 31.32 -2.40
CA ILE A 8 1.69 31.66 -2.80
C ILE A 8 0.68 31.62 -1.63
N GLY A 9 1.09 31.10 -0.47
CA GLY A 9 0.26 31.07 0.72
C GLY A 9 0.81 30.15 1.82
N TYR A 10 0.10 30.16 2.95
CA TYR A 10 0.31 29.23 4.06
C TYR A 10 -1.06 28.72 4.55
N ALA A 11 -1.06 27.59 5.25
CA ALA A 11 -2.23 27.00 5.86
C ALA A 11 -1.89 26.56 7.29
N THR A 12 -2.82 26.74 8.22
CA THR A 12 -2.68 26.27 9.61
C THR A 12 -3.70 25.20 9.97
N THR A 13 -4.55 24.80 9.02
CA THR A 13 -5.50 23.69 9.13
C THR A 13 -5.49 22.85 7.87
N GLN A 14 -5.89 21.57 7.96
CA GLN A 14 -6.03 20.69 6.80
C GLN A 14 -7.01 21.25 5.76
N GLU A 15 -8.11 21.88 6.19
CA GLU A 15 -9.10 22.45 5.27
C GLU A 15 -8.51 23.59 4.42
N GLN A 16 -7.74 24.50 5.05
CA GLN A 16 -7.04 25.55 4.33
C GLN A 16 -5.99 24.98 3.37
N ALA A 17 -5.28 23.94 3.80
CA ALA A 17 -4.28 23.27 2.97
C ALA A 17 -4.94 22.64 1.72
N ARG A 18 -6.09 21.96 1.88
CA ARG A 18 -6.87 21.38 0.77
C ARG A 18 -7.36 22.44 -0.23
N GLN A 19 -7.71 23.64 0.25
CA GLN A 19 -8.12 24.73 -0.64
C GLN A 19 -6.95 25.35 -1.43
N LYS A 20 -5.74 25.36 -0.86
CA LYS A 20 -4.56 26.03 -1.44
C LYS A 20 -3.67 25.11 -2.26
N ALA A 21 -3.56 23.84 -1.90
CA ALA A 21 -2.70 22.86 -2.58
C ALA A 21 -2.89 22.82 -4.10
N PRO A 22 -4.12 22.91 -4.67
CA PRO A 22 -4.31 22.88 -6.13
C PRO A 22 -3.62 24.01 -6.91
N GLN A 23 -3.19 25.08 -6.23
CA GLN A 23 -2.51 26.22 -6.85
C GLN A 23 -0.98 26.14 -6.72
N ALA A 24 -0.47 25.17 -5.94
CA ALA A 24 0.95 25.05 -5.62
C ALA A 24 1.64 24.02 -6.51
N ASP A 25 2.85 24.36 -6.98
CA ASP A 25 3.77 23.40 -7.60
C ASP A 25 4.39 22.47 -6.54
N VAL A 26 4.70 23.02 -5.37
CA VAL A 26 5.30 22.31 -4.24
C VAL A 26 4.61 22.72 -2.95
N VAL A 27 4.21 21.73 -2.14
CA VAL A 27 3.70 21.90 -0.78
C VAL A 27 4.79 21.44 0.19
N LEU A 28 5.24 22.36 1.05
CA LEU A 28 6.06 22.02 2.21
C LEU A 28 5.11 21.73 3.39
N LEU A 29 5.03 20.47 3.80
CA LEU A 29 4.13 19.99 4.84
C LEU A 29 4.89 19.61 6.10
N ASP A 30 4.64 20.33 7.19
CA ASP A 30 5.28 20.09 8.49
C ASP A 30 4.55 18.98 9.27
N THR A 31 5.30 18.09 9.92
CA THR A 31 4.75 17.00 10.75
C THR A 31 4.40 17.46 12.18
N GLY A 32 4.13 18.74 12.41
CA GLY A 32 3.76 19.33 13.69
C GLY A 32 2.30 19.12 14.08
N TRP A 33 1.45 18.68 13.13
CA TRP A 33 0.14 18.08 13.43
C TRP A 33 0.29 16.63 13.89
N SER A 34 -0.82 15.95 14.18
CA SER A 34 -0.74 14.50 14.40
C SER A 34 -0.30 13.77 13.13
N ASP A 35 0.38 12.62 13.29
CA ASP A 35 0.82 11.82 12.14
C ASP A 35 -0.37 11.36 11.29
N SER A 36 -1.52 11.03 11.91
CA SER A 36 -2.75 10.68 11.19
C SER A 36 -3.23 11.82 10.30
N GLU A 37 -3.32 13.04 10.84
CA GLU A 37 -3.78 14.21 10.07
C GLU A 37 -2.82 14.53 8.92
N THR A 38 -1.52 14.44 9.16
CA THR A 38 -0.51 14.76 8.16
C THR A 38 -0.50 13.71 7.03
N LEU A 39 -0.64 12.42 7.37
CA LEU A 39 -0.76 11.33 6.40
C LEU A 39 -2.02 11.45 5.57
N GLU A 40 -3.18 11.70 6.18
CA GLU A 40 -4.44 11.86 5.46
C GLU A 40 -4.38 13.02 4.46
N LEU A 41 -3.76 14.14 4.84
CA LEU A 41 -3.56 15.25 3.92
C LEU A 41 -2.60 14.89 2.79
N THR A 42 -1.48 14.22 3.11
CA THR A 42 -0.50 13.77 2.12
C THR A 42 -1.15 12.88 1.07
N GLN A 43 -1.89 11.86 1.50
CA GLN A 43 -2.64 10.96 0.61
C GLN A 43 -3.68 11.70 -0.22
N TRP A 44 -4.38 12.66 0.37
CA TRP A 44 -5.37 13.45 -0.35
C TRP A 44 -4.72 14.31 -1.45
N ILE A 45 -3.59 14.98 -1.17
CA ILE A 45 -2.87 15.79 -2.15
C ILE A 45 -2.34 14.88 -3.26
N ALA A 46 -1.65 13.79 -2.91
CA ALA A 46 -1.07 12.86 -3.89
C ALA A 46 -2.13 12.30 -4.85
N ARG A 47 -3.33 11.99 -4.35
CA ARG A 47 -4.45 11.47 -5.17
C ARG A 47 -5.18 12.55 -5.97
N SER A 48 -5.42 13.71 -5.37
CA SER A 48 -6.31 14.73 -5.94
C SER A 48 -5.57 15.76 -6.78
N GLN A 49 -4.27 15.98 -6.51
CA GLN A 49 -3.40 16.98 -7.10
C GLN A 49 -2.09 16.35 -7.58
N PRO A 50 -2.11 15.47 -8.61
CA PRO A 50 -0.93 14.72 -9.05
C PRO A 50 0.19 15.58 -9.66
N LYS A 51 -0.04 16.89 -9.85
CA LYS A 51 0.97 17.86 -10.31
C LYS A 51 1.62 18.64 -9.16
N THR A 52 1.14 18.47 -7.94
CA THR A 52 1.64 19.16 -6.75
C THR A 52 2.59 18.22 -6.03
N HIS A 53 3.86 18.61 -5.95
CA HIS A 53 4.85 17.84 -5.21
C HIS A 53 4.73 18.08 -3.70
N ILE A 54 5.00 17.06 -2.90
CA ILE A 54 4.86 17.10 -1.44
C ILE A 54 6.23 16.88 -0.81
N LEU A 55 6.75 17.91 -0.14
CA LEU A 55 7.93 17.82 0.71
C LEU A 55 7.54 17.79 2.17
N ILE A 56 7.92 16.72 2.87
CA ILE A 56 7.66 16.59 4.30
C ILE A 56 8.80 17.22 5.09
N THR A 57 8.48 18.03 6.10
CA THR A 57 9.44 18.62 7.03
C THR A 57 9.06 18.39 8.49
N GLY A 58 9.97 18.69 9.40
CA GLY A 58 9.73 18.54 10.84
C GLY A 58 10.08 17.14 11.40
N ILE A 59 10.53 16.21 10.56
CA ILE A 59 11.02 14.89 11.00
C ILE A 59 12.50 14.97 11.39
N GLU A 60 12.84 14.32 12.49
CA GLU A 60 14.23 14.13 12.94
C GLU A 60 15.04 13.31 11.92
N LYS A 61 16.31 13.68 11.74
CA LYS A 61 17.20 13.07 10.73
C LYS A 61 17.35 11.55 10.88
N HIS A 62 17.15 11.02 12.08
CA HIS A 62 17.35 9.60 12.41
C HIS A 62 16.05 8.81 12.56
N ALA A 63 14.96 9.24 11.92
CA ALA A 63 13.66 8.56 11.93
C ALA A 63 13.25 8.02 10.54
N PRO A 64 14.02 7.08 9.95
CA PRO A 64 13.78 6.61 8.59
C PRO A 64 12.43 5.91 8.40
N GLU A 65 11.88 5.24 9.43
CA GLU A 65 10.56 4.60 9.31
C GLU A 65 9.44 5.64 9.20
N LYS A 66 9.60 6.78 9.87
CA LYS A 66 8.65 7.88 9.78
C LYS A 66 8.70 8.51 8.38
N ILE A 67 9.90 8.69 7.83
CA ILE A 67 10.08 9.18 6.46
C ILE A 67 9.44 8.21 5.45
N LEU A 68 9.72 6.90 5.59
CA LEU A 68 9.17 5.87 4.71
C LEU A 68 7.64 5.88 4.71
N MET A 69 7.00 6.01 5.87
CA MET A 69 5.55 6.09 6.02
C MET A 69 4.93 7.25 5.22
N TYR A 70 5.59 8.41 5.15
CA TYR A 70 5.11 9.53 4.32
C TYR A 70 5.38 9.32 2.83
N VAL A 71 6.51 8.70 2.47
CA VAL A 71 6.78 8.33 1.08
C VAL A 71 5.73 7.35 0.56
N GLU A 72 5.35 6.35 1.36
CA GLU A 72 4.25 5.43 1.05
C GLU A 72 2.89 6.15 0.92
N ALA A 73 2.70 7.23 1.65
CA ALA A 73 1.51 8.09 1.55
C ALA A 73 1.51 8.98 0.29
N GLY A 74 2.62 9.03 -0.47
CA GLY A 74 2.76 9.81 -1.69
C GLY A 74 3.62 11.07 -1.55
N ALA A 75 4.45 11.19 -0.52
CA ALA A 75 5.43 12.26 -0.44
C ALA A 75 6.56 12.09 -1.46
N ASP A 76 6.93 13.16 -2.14
CA ASP A 76 7.99 13.19 -3.16
C ASP A 76 9.39 13.42 -2.55
N GLY A 77 9.46 13.88 -1.31
CA GLY A 77 10.71 14.08 -0.60
C GLY A 77 10.57 14.47 0.85
N TYR A 78 11.71 14.59 1.52
CA TYR A 78 11.81 14.92 2.93
C TYR A 78 12.91 15.96 3.14
N VAL A 79 12.65 16.90 4.05
CA VAL A 79 13.62 17.88 4.50
C VAL A 79 13.74 17.81 6.03
N PRO A 80 14.93 17.60 6.59
CA PRO A 80 15.13 17.59 8.03
C PRO A 80 14.70 18.90 8.71
N LYS A 81 14.24 18.79 9.95
CA LYS A 81 13.89 19.95 10.79
C LYS A 81 15.05 20.95 10.93
N GLU A 82 16.28 20.44 10.99
CA GLU A 82 17.50 21.22 11.22
C GLU A 82 18.30 21.35 9.91
N VAL A 83 17.65 21.92 8.89
CA VAL A 83 18.22 22.13 7.56
C VAL A 83 18.62 23.60 7.37
N SER A 84 19.64 23.85 6.54
CA SER A 84 19.92 25.22 6.11
C SER A 84 18.85 25.70 5.13
N VAL A 85 18.64 27.02 5.04
CA VAL A 85 17.71 27.58 4.04
C VAL A 85 18.16 27.22 2.63
N GLY A 86 19.46 27.19 2.37
CA GLY A 86 20.01 26.79 1.06
C GLY A 86 19.62 25.37 0.69
N ASP A 87 19.83 24.42 1.60
CA ASP A 87 19.50 23.01 1.35
C ASP A 87 17.98 22.80 1.20
N LEU A 88 17.14 23.55 1.93
CA LEU A 88 15.68 23.52 1.74
C LEU A 88 15.30 23.98 0.32
N LEU A 89 15.88 25.09 -0.15
CA LEU A 89 15.63 25.60 -1.50
C LEU A 89 16.12 24.63 -2.58
N GLU A 90 17.26 23.98 -2.37
CA GLU A 90 17.74 22.91 -3.26
C GLU A 90 16.78 21.73 -3.32
N ASN A 91 16.21 21.31 -2.18
CA ASN A 91 15.19 20.25 -2.15
C ASN A 91 13.90 20.65 -2.88
N ILE A 92 13.44 21.89 -2.71
CA ILE A 92 12.26 22.42 -3.44
C ILE A 92 12.52 22.42 -4.95
N ARG A 93 13.71 22.82 -5.39
CA ARG A 93 14.08 22.78 -6.81
C ARG A 93 14.16 21.36 -7.34
N ALA A 94 14.81 20.46 -6.58
CA ALA A 94 14.95 19.07 -6.97
C ALA A 94 13.58 18.40 -7.16
N VAL A 95 12.66 18.55 -6.20
CA VAL A 95 11.36 17.87 -6.26
C VAL A 95 10.53 18.36 -7.44
N ARG A 96 10.59 19.66 -7.76
CA ARG A 96 9.95 20.25 -8.94
C ARG A 96 10.51 19.70 -10.26
N GLU A 97 11.76 19.27 -10.26
CA GLU A 97 12.41 18.58 -11.38
C GLU A 97 12.26 17.05 -11.31
N GLU A 98 11.31 16.55 -10.50
CA GLU A 98 11.06 15.12 -10.27
C GLU A 98 12.28 14.36 -9.74
N LYS A 99 13.14 15.06 -8.98
CA LYS A 99 14.29 14.48 -8.29
C LYS A 99 14.06 14.48 -6.79
N ALA A 100 14.33 13.36 -6.14
CA ALA A 100 14.28 13.28 -4.69
C ALA A 100 15.69 13.21 -4.10
N LEU A 101 15.94 14.01 -3.06
CA LEU A 101 17.19 14.00 -2.31
C LEU A 101 16.97 13.23 -1.02
N PHE A 102 17.55 12.03 -0.94
CA PHE A 102 17.49 11.19 0.25
C PHE A 102 18.89 10.84 0.75
N PRO A 103 19.11 10.76 2.07
CA PRO A 103 20.34 10.19 2.61
C PRO A 103 20.54 8.75 2.10
N PRO A 104 21.80 8.29 1.88
CA PRO A 104 22.07 6.94 1.41
C PRO A 104 21.41 5.83 2.24
N GLU A 105 21.33 5.99 3.56
CA GLU A 105 20.65 5.03 4.44
C GLU A 105 19.15 4.90 4.16
N MET A 106 18.51 5.96 3.68
CA MET A 106 17.08 5.97 3.32
C MET A 106 16.88 5.31 1.96
N VAL A 107 17.79 5.51 1.01
CA VAL A 107 17.74 4.84 -0.31
C VAL A 107 17.75 3.31 -0.15
N ALA A 108 18.60 2.78 0.73
CA ALA A 108 18.65 1.33 1.00
C ALA A 108 17.31 0.78 1.51
N LYS A 109 16.62 1.52 2.38
CA LYS A 109 15.30 1.16 2.92
C LYS A 109 14.20 1.26 1.87
N LEU A 110 14.22 2.28 1.01
CA LEU A 110 13.28 2.39 -0.11
C LEU A 110 13.42 1.20 -1.06
N ILE A 111 14.65 0.81 -1.41
CA ILE A 111 14.91 -0.38 -2.24
C ILE A 111 14.39 -1.65 -1.57
N ALA A 112 14.68 -1.83 -0.27
CA ALA A 112 14.18 -2.99 0.47
C ALA A 112 12.64 -3.05 0.47
N ARG A 113 11.98 -1.90 0.63
CA ARG A 113 10.52 -1.81 0.60
C ARG A 113 9.93 -2.10 -0.78
N VAL A 114 10.55 -1.62 -1.85
CA VAL A 114 10.13 -1.93 -3.23
C VAL A 114 10.25 -3.42 -3.50
N ASN A 115 11.32 -4.08 -3.04
CA ASN A 115 11.48 -5.53 -3.19
C ASN A 115 10.41 -6.30 -2.42
N GLU A 116 10.13 -5.91 -1.17
CA GLU A 116 9.07 -6.53 -0.36
C GLU A 116 7.69 -6.41 -1.04
N LEU A 117 7.35 -5.22 -1.56
CA LEU A 117 6.10 -5.02 -2.29
C LEU A 117 6.03 -5.86 -3.57
N ALA A 118 7.15 -6.00 -4.30
CA ALA A 118 7.22 -6.83 -5.49
C ALA A 118 7.00 -8.33 -5.17
N ASP A 119 7.61 -8.83 -4.08
CA ASP A 119 7.42 -10.20 -3.62
C ASP A 119 5.96 -10.44 -3.21
N MET A 120 5.35 -9.51 -2.47
CA MET A 120 3.93 -9.58 -2.09
C MET A 120 3.00 -9.63 -3.32
N CYS A 121 3.28 -8.83 -4.35
CA CYS A 121 2.50 -8.85 -5.59
C CYS A 121 2.66 -10.17 -6.34
N ALA A 122 3.87 -10.73 -6.38
CA ALA A 122 4.14 -12.02 -7.03
C ALA A 122 3.38 -13.17 -6.33
N ASP A 123 3.40 -13.19 -5.01
CA ASP A 123 2.65 -14.17 -4.20
C ASP A 123 1.14 -14.05 -4.45
N GLN A 124 0.62 -12.82 -4.49
CA GLN A 124 -0.80 -12.57 -4.76
C GLN A 124 -1.21 -13.02 -6.17
N GLU A 125 -0.37 -12.80 -7.19
CA GLU A 125 -0.64 -13.26 -8.55
C GLU A 125 -0.57 -14.80 -8.65
N GLN A 126 0.39 -15.43 -7.99
CA GLN A 126 0.50 -16.89 -7.92
C GLN A 126 -0.75 -17.51 -7.28
N ILE A 127 -1.20 -16.96 -6.15
CA ILE A 127 -2.45 -17.37 -5.49
C ILE A 127 -3.65 -17.19 -6.42
N ALA A 128 -3.78 -16.03 -7.08
CA ALA A 128 -4.88 -15.78 -8.00
C ALA A 128 -4.88 -16.76 -9.18
N ASN A 129 -3.71 -17.13 -9.71
CA ASN A 129 -3.56 -18.14 -10.75
C ASN A 129 -3.94 -19.53 -10.26
N ALA A 130 -3.52 -19.93 -9.06
CA ALA A 130 -3.89 -21.20 -8.46
C ALA A 130 -5.42 -21.32 -8.27
N ILE A 131 -6.08 -20.27 -7.80
CA ILE A 131 -7.54 -20.21 -7.65
C ILE A 131 -8.25 -20.26 -9.02
N ARG A 132 -7.71 -19.59 -10.04
CA ARG A 132 -8.22 -19.68 -11.43
C ARG A 132 -8.09 -21.10 -12.00
N GLY A 133 -7.06 -21.85 -11.60
CA GLY A 133 -6.82 -23.24 -11.99
C GLY A 133 -7.68 -24.29 -11.26
N LEU A 134 -8.51 -23.89 -10.28
CA LEU A 134 -9.48 -24.78 -9.66
C LEU A 134 -10.60 -25.13 -10.65
N THR A 135 -10.93 -26.41 -10.72
CA THR A 135 -12.11 -26.88 -11.45
C THR A 135 -13.39 -26.36 -10.78
N PRO A 136 -14.54 -26.31 -11.48
CA PRO A 136 -15.81 -25.91 -10.88
C PRO A 136 -16.13 -26.68 -9.61
N ARG A 137 -15.86 -28.00 -9.61
CA ARG A 137 -16.14 -28.85 -8.45
C ARG A 137 -15.20 -28.61 -7.26
N GLU A 138 -13.94 -28.31 -7.53
CA GLU A 138 -13.00 -27.93 -6.48
C GLU A 138 -13.37 -26.56 -5.88
N ARG A 139 -13.92 -25.64 -6.69
CA ARG A 139 -14.44 -24.36 -6.20
C ARG A 139 -15.65 -24.56 -5.30
N ASP A 140 -16.64 -25.36 -5.72
CA ASP A 140 -17.81 -25.70 -4.88
C ASP A 140 -17.38 -26.26 -3.51
N VAL A 141 -16.37 -27.15 -3.50
CA VAL A 141 -15.85 -27.74 -2.26
C VAL A 141 -15.14 -26.67 -1.42
N LEU A 142 -14.33 -25.81 -2.04
CA LEU A 142 -13.60 -24.76 -1.34
C LEU A 142 -14.53 -23.70 -0.72
N ASP A 143 -15.62 -23.33 -1.42
CA ASP A 143 -16.66 -22.43 -0.89
C ASP A 143 -17.26 -22.99 0.41
N LEU A 144 -17.58 -24.28 0.43
CA LEU A 144 -18.12 -24.94 1.64
C LEU A 144 -17.06 -25.15 2.73
N VAL A 145 -15.79 -25.26 2.36
CA VAL A 145 -14.68 -25.27 3.31
C VAL A 145 -14.55 -23.91 4.00
N THR A 146 -14.70 -22.80 3.26
CA THR A 146 -14.73 -21.44 3.84
C THR A 146 -15.95 -21.20 4.74
N ASP A 147 -17.08 -21.85 4.45
CA ASP A 147 -18.26 -21.84 5.33
C ASP A 147 -18.05 -22.66 6.63
N GLY A 148 -16.91 -23.33 6.79
CA GLY A 148 -16.57 -24.12 7.97
C GLY A 148 -17.16 -25.54 7.99
N LEU A 149 -17.74 -26.02 6.88
CA LEU A 149 -18.37 -27.34 6.84
C LEU A 149 -17.35 -28.49 6.91
N SER A 150 -17.68 -29.54 7.64
CA SER A 150 -16.93 -30.79 7.67
C SER A 150 -17.04 -31.56 6.35
N ASN A 151 -16.12 -32.50 6.09
CA ASN A 151 -16.17 -33.30 4.85
C ASN A 151 -17.44 -34.14 4.73
N GLN A 152 -18.08 -34.47 5.85
CA GLN A 152 -19.38 -35.15 5.86
C GLN A 152 -20.48 -34.22 5.36
N GLU A 153 -20.60 -33.02 5.94
CA GLU A 153 -21.60 -32.02 5.55
C GLU A 153 -21.43 -31.56 4.10
N ILE A 154 -20.18 -31.43 3.64
CA ILE A 154 -19.87 -31.13 2.23
C ILE A 154 -20.35 -32.27 1.33
N GLY A 155 -20.09 -33.52 1.70
CA GLY A 155 -20.53 -34.70 0.95
C GLY A 155 -22.05 -34.75 0.83
N ASP A 156 -22.75 -34.47 1.93
CA ASP A 156 -24.21 -34.45 1.97
C ASP A 156 -24.78 -33.31 1.10
N LYS A 157 -24.22 -32.10 1.20
CA LYS A 157 -24.67 -30.92 0.42
C LYS A 157 -24.40 -31.06 -1.07
N LEU A 158 -23.27 -31.66 -1.43
CA LEU A 158 -22.84 -31.84 -2.81
C LEU A 158 -23.27 -33.20 -3.41
N HIS A 159 -23.93 -34.06 -2.64
CA HIS A 159 -24.37 -35.40 -3.03
C HIS A 159 -23.22 -36.29 -3.55
N ILE A 160 -22.10 -36.31 -2.83
CA ILE A 160 -20.91 -37.12 -3.14
C ILE A 160 -20.36 -37.82 -1.89
N GLU A 161 -19.62 -38.91 -2.09
CA GLU A 161 -19.00 -39.62 -0.98
C GLU A 161 -17.93 -38.77 -0.26
N VAL A 162 -17.81 -38.94 1.05
CA VAL A 162 -16.79 -38.26 1.89
C VAL A 162 -15.37 -38.52 1.37
N GLY A 163 -15.09 -39.71 0.84
CA GLY A 163 -13.80 -40.02 0.20
C GLY A 163 -13.52 -39.14 -1.01
N THR A 164 -14.54 -38.82 -1.80
CA THR A 164 -14.45 -37.90 -2.95
C THR A 164 -14.21 -36.47 -2.49
N VAL A 165 -14.86 -36.03 -1.40
CA VAL A 165 -14.57 -34.72 -0.78
C VAL A 165 -13.12 -34.64 -0.32
N LYS A 166 -12.61 -35.66 0.38
CA LYS A 166 -11.19 -35.72 0.80
C LYS A 166 -10.24 -35.59 -0.39
N ASN A 167 -10.55 -36.24 -1.51
CA ASN A 167 -9.75 -36.13 -2.73
C ASN A 167 -9.79 -34.71 -3.33
N HIS A 168 -10.96 -34.06 -3.35
CA HIS A 168 -11.05 -32.67 -3.79
C HIS A 168 -10.24 -31.74 -2.88
N VAL A 169 -10.40 -31.86 -1.55
CA VAL A 169 -9.62 -31.09 -0.57
C VAL A 169 -8.13 -31.30 -0.81
N HIS A 170 -7.67 -32.54 -0.94
CA HIS A 170 -6.25 -32.82 -1.21
C HIS A 170 -5.73 -32.15 -2.50
N LYS A 171 -6.51 -32.20 -3.60
CA LYS A 171 -6.16 -31.51 -4.85
C LYS A 171 -6.13 -29.99 -4.70
N ILE A 172 -7.06 -29.42 -3.95
CA ILE A 172 -7.09 -27.98 -3.65
C ILE A 172 -5.84 -27.58 -2.89
N LEU A 173 -5.51 -28.29 -1.80
CA LEU A 173 -4.31 -28.03 -1.00
C LEU A 173 -3.04 -28.06 -1.87
N HIS A 174 -2.91 -29.08 -2.72
CA HIS A 174 -1.78 -29.17 -3.65
C HIS A 174 -1.76 -28.04 -4.70
N LYS A 175 -2.91 -27.63 -5.22
CA LYS A 175 -2.97 -26.54 -6.23
C LYS A 175 -2.66 -25.18 -5.62
N LEU A 176 -3.09 -24.95 -4.39
CA LEU A 176 -2.84 -23.72 -3.64
C LEU A 176 -1.47 -23.71 -2.94
N ASP A 177 -0.73 -24.83 -2.98
CA ASP A 177 0.56 -25.04 -2.31
C ASP A 177 0.51 -24.81 -0.78
N VAL A 178 -0.53 -25.36 -0.15
CA VAL A 178 -0.77 -25.21 1.29
C VAL A 178 -0.94 -26.55 1.97
N SER A 179 -0.70 -26.57 3.29
CA SER A 179 -0.69 -27.81 4.07
C SER A 179 -1.98 -28.04 4.87
N SER A 180 -2.82 -27.02 5.02
CA SER A 180 -4.05 -27.12 5.81
C SER A 180 -5.28 -26.55 5.10
N ARG A 181 -6.45 -27.13 5.40
CA ARG A 181 -7.73 -26.64 4.88
C ARG A 181 -8.08 -25.25 5.38
N ASP A 182 -7.60 -24.88 6.57
CA ASP A 182 -7.85 -23.58 7.18
C ASP A 182 -7.05 -22.50 6.45
N GLU A 183 -5.80 -22.79 6.10
CA GLU A 183 -4.95 -21.94 5.25
C GLU A 183 -5.55 -21.77 3.84
N ALA A 184 -6.05 -22.86 3.24
CA ALA A 184 -6.75 -22.79 1.96
C ALA A 184 -8.01 -21.90 2.03
N ALA A 185 -8.78 -22.00 3.12
CA ALA A 185 -9.95 -21.17 3.35
C ALA A 185 -9.58 -19.68 3.50
N GLU A 186 -8.55 -19.38 4.30
CA GLU A 186 -8.06 -18.02 4.54
C GLU A 186 -7.58 -17.36 3.25
N ILE A 187 -6.76 -18.06 2.46
CA ILE A 187 -6.27 -17.58 1.16
C ILE A 187 -7.45 -17.28 0.21
N TYR A 188 -8.42 -18.19 0.15
CA TYR A 188 -9.57 -18.04 -0.74
C TYR A 188 -10.47 -16.86 -0.32
N MET A 189 -10.69 -16.65 0.98
CA MET A 189 -11.42 -15.48 1.49
C MET A 189 -10.70 -14.17 1.16
N ARG A 190 -9.38 -14.10 1.38
CA ARG A 190 -8.57 -12.91 1.03
C ARG A 190 -8.67 -12.59 -0.47
N ALA A 191 -8.59 -13.60 -1.33
CA ALA A 191 -8.69 -13.41 -2.77
C ALA A 191 -10.09 -12.96 -3.24
N GLN A 192 -11.15 -13.33 -2.53
CA GLN A 192 -12.51 -12.85 -2.81
C GLN A 192 -12.73 -11.40 -2.33
N ALA A 193 -12.17 -11.02 -1.19
CA ALA A 193 -12.22 -9.64 -0.71
C ALA A 193 -11.54 -8.67 -1.69
N ALA A 194 -10.35 -9.02 -2.18
CA ALA A 194 -9.61 -8.20 -3.14
C ALA A 194 -10.35 -7.97 -4.48
N LYS A 195 -11.20 -8.91 -4.91
CA LYS A 195 -12.05 -8.71 -6.11
C LYS A 195 -13.25 -7.79 -5.88
N SER A 196 -13.63 -7.58 -4.63
CA SER A 196 -14.79 -6.76 -4.26
C SER A 196 -14.43 -5.27 -4.20
N ASP A 197 -13.15 -4.93 -4.02
CA ASP A 197 -12.64 -3.55 -4.01
C ASP A 197 -12.34 -3.00 -5.43
N ASP A 198 -12.38 -3.86 -6.46
CA ASP A 198 -12.14 -3.52 -7.88
C ASP A 198 -13.43 -3.20 -8.68
N ILE A 199 -14.61 -3.13 -8.01
CA ILE A 199 -15.94 -2.84 -8.61
C ILE A 199 -16.55 -1.58 -8.00
#